data_AF-A0A2N6DA03-F1
#
_entry.id   AF-A0A2N6DA03-F1
#
_cell.length_a   1.000
_cell.length_b   1.000
_cell.length_c   1.000
_cell.angle_alpha   90.00
_cell.angle_beta   90.00
_cell.angle_gamma   90.00
#
_symmetry.space_group_name_H-M   'P 1'
#
loop_
_entity.id
_entity.type
_entity.pdbx_description
1 polymer ?
#
loop_
_entity_poly.entity_id
_entity_poly.type
_entity_poly.pdbx_seq_one_letter_code
_entity_poly.pdbx_strand_id
1 'polypeptide(L)'
;MKLERFIVTFVMMNIVLMIAIVFSVKDFTVMEALSEIIYGQKTAPAHYALSPSKLKEEGFKSDNKEVFQNGMSEIYATTIISAEKIAKLNNLPPYEKGVEIVRMFSLMGDGECLSEPNIADKINQTAKKNGCSVDFAQIFTILAKASGLDARIVSNGIHYGAEIYNGNKWIYIDPYFAMSASGKEGRMSYIEFSNAILNNGWIIFDYFGGENHCMNGKPIAEHPYFSDQELFASIYSLNGNNIFEVNKIESKYS
;
A
#
# COMPACT_ATOMS: atom_id res chain seq x y z
N MET A 1 -2.81 20.05 -54.00
CA MET A 1 -3.73 19.55 -52.95
C MET A 1 -3.98 20.71 -51.98
N LYS A 2 -5.23 21.05 -51.64
CA LYS A 2 -5.52 22.19 -50.74
C LYS A 2 -5.02 21.88 -49.32
N LEU A 3 -4.38 22.84 -48.65
CA LEU A 3 -3.77 22.70 -47.32
C LEU A 3 -4.71 22.05 -46.29
N GLU A 4 -6.00 22.36 -46.37
CA GLU A 4 -7.06 21.78 -45.53
C GLU A 4 -7.16 20.24 -45.66
N ARG A 5 -7.03 19.70 -46.87
CA ARG A 5 -7.04 18.24 -47.09
C ARG A 5 -5.79 17.57 -46.52
N PHE A 6 -4.65 18.26 -46.53
CA PHE A 6 -3.42 17.76 -45.94
C PHE A 6 -3.52 17.70 -44.41
N ILE A 7 -4.04 18.75 -43.78
CA ILE A 7 -4.25 18.81 -42.32
C ILE A 7 -5.21 17.72 -41.85
N VAL A 8 -6.36 17.57 -42.53
CA VAL A 8 -7.35 16.55 -42.17
C VAL A 8 -6.78 15.14 -42.32
N THR A 9 -6.03 14.88 -43.41
CA THR A 9 -5.38 13.57 -43.61
C THR A 9 -4.34 13.29 -42.54
N PHE A 10 -3.53 14.29 -42.16
CA PHE A 10 -2.52 14.14 -41.12
C PHE A 10 -3.14 13.87 -39.74
N VAL A 11 -4.20 14.59 -39.37
CA VAL A 11 -4.93 14.37 -38.10
C VAL A 11 -5.57 12.99 -38.08
N MET A 12 -6.24 12.58 -39.15
CA MET A 12 -6.87 11.26 -39.23
C MET A 12 -5.82 10.14 -39.18
N MET A 13 -4.65 10.33 -39.79
CA MET A 13 -3.56 9.36 -39.74
C MET A 13 -2.98 9.23 -38.33
N ASN A 14 -2.85 10.32 -37.58
CA ASN A 14 -2.41 10.29 -36.17
C ASN A 14 -3.46 9.65 -35.25
N ILE A 15 -4.76 9.89 -35.47
CA ILE A 15 -5.83 9.24 -34.71
C ILE A 15 -5.84 7.74 -35.01
N VAL A 16 -5.73 7.34 -36.28
CA VAL A 16 -5.66 5.93 -36.67
C VAL A 16 -4.39 5.27 -36.15
N LEU A 17 -3.25 5.97 -36.09
CA LEU A 17 -2.03 5.47 -35.44
C LEU A 17 -2.20 5.33 -33.93
N MET A 18 -2.88 6.28 -33.27
CA MET A 18 -3.15 6.20 -31.84
C MET A 18 -4.08 5.03 -31.51
N ILE A 19 -5.13 4.84 -32.33
CA ILE A 19 -6.05 3.70 -32.24
C ILE A 19 -5.32 2.40 -32.56
N ALA A 20 -4.47 2.37 -33.60
CA ALA A 20 -3.68 1.19 -33.95
C ALA A 20 -2.65 0.85 -32.88
N ILE A 21 -2.06 1.83 -32.20
CA ILE A 21 -1.21 1.60 -31.01
C ILE A 21 -2.06 1.06 -29.86
N VAL A 22 -3.24 1.61 -29.59
CA VAL A 22 -4.17 1.11 -28.56
C VAL A 22 -4.63 -0.32 -28.84
N PHE A 23 -4.81 -0.71 -30.11
CA PHE A 23 -5.26 -2.06 -30.49
C PHE A 23 -4.12 -3.03 -30.82
N SER A 24 -2.91 -2.56 -31.16
CA SER A 24 -1.71 -3.40 -31.37
C SER A 24 -0.96 -3.65 -30.08
N VAL A 25 -1.14 -2.81 -29.06
CA VAL A 25 -0.68 -3.06 -27.70
C VAL A 25 -1.68 -3.99 -27.01
N LYS A 26 -1.70 -5.25 -27.43
CA LYS A 26 -2.05 -6.36 -26.54
C LYS A 26 -0.84 -6.62 -25.66
N ASP A 27 -0.61 -5.76 -24.67
CA ASP A 27 0.02 -6.09 -23.38
C ASP A 27 0.39 -4.83 -22.59
N PHE A 28 0.14 -4.92 -21.28
CA PHE A 28 0.81 -4.17 -20.22
C PHE A 28 0.52 -2.67 -20.02
N THR A 29 0.80 -1.75 -20.94
CA THR A 29 0.79 -0.30 -20.61
C THR A 29 -0.60 0.28 -20.32
N VAL A 30 -1.66 -0.31 -20.89
CA VAL A 30 -3.07 0.05 -20.58
C VAL A 30 -3.51 -0.56 -19.24
N MET A 31 -2.95 -1.72 -18.84
CA MET A 31 -3.17 -2.30 -17.51
C MET A 31 -2.37 -1.56 -16.43
N GLU A 32 -1.24 -0.97 -16.76
CA GLU A 32 -0.41 -0.14 -15.88
C GLU A 32 -1.09 1.20 -15.57
N ALA A 33 -1.68 1.85 -16.58
CA ALA A 33 -2.56 3.02 -16.39
C ALA A 33 -3.89 2.67 -15.71
N LEU A 34 -4.46 1.48 -15.98
CA LEU A 34 -5.61 0.98 -15.23
C LEU A 34 -5.24 0.61 -13.79
N SER A 35 -4.01 0.20 -13.51
CA SER A 35 -3.45 -0.07 -12.18
C SER A 35 -3.27 1.22 -11.38
N GLU A 36 -2.79 2.31 -11.98
CA GLU A 36 -2.84 3.63 -11.33
C GLU A 36 -4.29 4.09 -11.05
N ILE A 37 -5.24 3.73 -11.90
CA ILE A 37 -6.69 4.01 -11.71
C ILE A 37 -7.36 3.05 -10.71
N ILE A 38 -6.85 1.83 -10.53
CA ILE A 38 -7.40 0.75 -9.68
C ILE A 38 -6.72 0.73 -8.29
N TYR A 39 -5.47 1.17 -8.17
CA TYR A 39 -4.64 1.10 -6.96
C TYR A 39 -4.14 2.46 -6.45
N GLY A 40 -4.70 3.59 -6.87
CA GLY A 40 -4.38 4.84 -6.17
C GLY A 40 -4.82 6.07 -6.93
N GLN A 41 -5.91 6.68 -6.50
CA GLN A 41 -6.21 8.03 -6.96
C GLN A 41 -5.32 9.01 -6.20
N LYS A 42 -4.83 10.05 -6.89
CA LYS A 42 -4.41 11.27 -6.22
C LYS A 42 -5.65 11.82 -5.52
N THR A 43 -5.80 11.48 -4.25
CA THR A 43 -7.00 11.79 -3.49
C THR A 43 -6.86 13.18 -2.90
N ALA A 44 -7.96 13.93 -2.89
CA ALA A 44 -7.96 15.23 -2.23
C ALA A 44 -7.61 15.04 -0.74
N PRO A 45 -6.92 16.01 -0.09
CA PRO A 45 -6.55 15.93 1.32
C PRO A 45 -7.68 15.48 2.26
N ALA A 46 -8.93 15.89 1.96
CA ALA A 46 -10.11 15.51 2.74
C ALA A 46 -10.36 13.99 2.80
N HIS A 47 -10.01 13.24 1.75
CA HIS A 47 -10.20 11.79 1.69
C HIS A 47 -9.32 11.05 2.73
N TYR A 48 -8.15 11.63 3.07
CA TYR A 48 -7.28 11.08 4.11
C TYR A 48 -7.89 11.22 5.51
N ALA A 49 -8.82 12.13 5.72
CA ALA A 49 -9.49 12.31 7.01
C ALA A 49 -10.75 11.43 7.17
N LEU A 50 -11.22 10.76 6.11
CA LEU A 50 -12.48 10.01 6.15
C LEU A 50 -12.36 8.76 7.00
N SER A 51 -13.30 8.57 7.93
CA SER A 51 -13.43 7.32 8.69
C SER A 51 -13.73 6.12 7.77
N PRO A 52 -13.48 4.87 8.23
CA PRO A 52 -13.73 3.67 7.43
C PRO A 52 -15.16 3.53 6.89
N SER A 53 -16.18 3.97 7.66
CA SER A 53 -17.57 3.96 7.19
C SER A 53 -17.80 4.94 6.04
N LYS A 54 -17.20 6.13 6.11
CA LYS A 54 -17.27 7.15 5.05
C LYS A 54 -16.50 6.74 3.79
N LEU A 55 -15.35 6.10 3.94
CA LEU A 55 -14.65 5.52 2.80
C LEU A 55 -15.52 4.50 2.05
N LYS A 56 -16.24 3.63 2.78
CA LYS A 56 -17.18 2.67 2.16
C LYS A 56 -18.33 3.36 1.43
N GLU A 57 -18.87 4.45 1.99
CA GLU A 57 -19.88 5.28 1.31
C GLU A 57 -19.35 5.89 0.00
N GLU A 58 -18.06 6.24 -0.05
CA GLU A 58 -17.37 6.76 -1.25
C GLU A 58 -16.87 5.68 -2.22
N GLY A 59 -17.18 4.40 -1.96
CA GLY A 59 -16.87 3.29 -2.85
C GLY A 59 -15.54 2.59 -2.59
N PHE A 60 -14.95 2.78 -1.40
CA PHE A 60 -13.78 2.00 -0.97
C PHE A 60 -14.11 0.50 -0.96
N LYS A 61 -13.35 -0.27 -1.75
CA LYS A 61 -13.61 -1.70 -1.95
C LYS A 61 -13.01 -2.54 -0.84
N SER A 62 -13.65 -3.65 -0.52
CA SER A 62 -13.11 -4.66 0.40
C SER A 62 -13.31 -6.04 -0.19
N ASP A 63 -12.41 -6.98 0.09
CA ASP A 63 -12.62 -8.36 -0.32
C ASP A 63 -13.98 -8.85 0.17
N ASN A 64 -14.68 -9.56 -0.69
CA ASN A 64 -15.79 -10.39 -0.29
C ASN A 64 -15.37 -11.31 0.86
N LYS A 65 -16.26 -11.47 1.84
CA LYS A 65 -16.07 -12.31 3.02
C LYS A 65 -15.57 -13.72 2.68
N GLU A 66 -16.12 -14.37 1.66
CA GLU A 66 -15.72 -15.73 1.28
C GLU A 66 -14.28 -15.76 0.74
N VAL A 67 -13.95 -14.83 -0.16
CA VAL A 67 -12.60 -14.71 -0.74
C VAL A 67 -11.57 -14.45 0.37
N PHE A 68 -11.89 -13.53 1.29
CA PHE A 68 -11.04 -13.23 2.43
C PHE A 68 -10.86 -14.44 3.36
N GLN A 69 -11.94 -15.16 3.68
CA GLN A 69 -11.88 -16.34 4.55
C GLN A 69 -11.05 -17.47 3.94
N ASN A 70 -11.19 -17.69 2.63
CA ASN A 70 -10.38 -18.69 1.92
C ASN A 70 -8.91 -18.30 1.90
N GLY A 71 -8.59 -17.05 1.58
CA GLY A 71 -7.21 -16.55 1.59
C GLY A 71 -6.56 -16.62 2.98
N MET A 72 -7.30 -16.27 4.05
CA MET A 72 -6.78 -16.41 5.41
C MET A 72 -6.60 -17.87 5.82
N SER A 73 -7.48 -18.78 5.40
CA SER A 73 -7.36 -20.22 5.67
C SER A 73 -6.08 -20.78 5.03
N GLU A 74 -5.75 -20.34 3.83
CA GLU A 74 -4.50 -20.69 3.16
C GLU A 74 -3.29 -20.14 3.92
N ILE A 75 -3.28 -18.85 4.27
CA ILE A 75 -2.20 -18.24 5.08
C ILE A 75 -1.95 -19.04 6.36
N TYR A 76 -3.00 -19.45 7.06
CA TYR A 76 -2.87 -20.23 8.30
C TYR A 76 -2.34 -21.64 8.09
N ALA A 77 -2.56 -22.22 6.91
CA ALA A 77 -2.12 -23.57 6.59
C ALA A 77 -0.67 -23.62 6.11
N THR A 78 -0.18 -22.56 5.44
CA THR A 78 1.07 -22.60 4.67
C THR A 78 2.14 -21.62 5.13
N THR A 79 1.87 -20.81 6.15
CA THR A 79 2.81 -19.81 6.65
C THR A 79 3.04 -19.94 8.16
N ILE A 80 3.95 -19.13 8.70
CA ILE A 80 4.20 -19.04 10.15
C ILE A 80 3.08 -18.32 10.92
N ILE A 81 2.12 -17.70 10.23
CA ILE A 81 1.01 -16.96 10.83
C ILE A 81 -0.10 -17.96 11.16
N SER A 82 -0.63 -17.93 12.38
CA SER A 82 -1.73 -18.81 12.79
C SER A 82 -2.94 -18.02 13.27
N ALA A 83 -4.12 -18.64 13.19
CA ALA A 83 -5.36 -18.05 13.70
C ALA A 83 -5.25 -17.70 15.20
N GLU A 84 -4.54 -18.52 15.98
CA GLU A 84 -4.29 -18.24 17.41
C GLU A 84 -3.45 -16.98 17.60
N LYS A 85 -2.38 -16.78 16.80
CA LYS A 85 -1.55 -15.57 16.86
C LYS A 85 -2.38 -14.32 16.56
N ILE A 86 -3.22 -14.36 15.54
CA ILE A 86 -4.12 -13.25 15.19
C ILE A 86 -5.16 -13.00 16.29
N ALA A 87 -5.78 -14.07 16.83
CA ALA A 87 -6.79 -13.93 17.88
C ALA A 87 -6.26 -13.28 19.16
N LYS A 88 -5.00 -13.56 19.52
CA LYS A 88 -4.33 -12.94 20.68
C LYS A 88 -4.23 -11.42 20.58
N LEU A 89 -4.22 -10.89 19.36
CA LEU A 89 -4.14 -9.45 19.13
C LEU A 89 -5.43 -8.71 19.48
N ASN A 90 -6.58 -9.38 19.54
CA ASN A 90 -7.88 -8.73 19.69
C ASN A 90 -8.02 -7.87 20.96
N ASN A 91 -7.21 -8.15 21.99
CA ASN A 91 -7.21 -7.44 23.27
C ASN A 91 -6.26 -6.23 23.30
N LEU A 92 -5.48 -6.00 22.23
CA LEU A 92 -4.56 -4.88 22.14
C LEU A 92 -5.25 -3.64 21.57
N PRO A 93 -4.88 -2.42 22.02
CA PRO A 93 -5.32 -1.21 21.35
C PRO A 93 -4.82 -1.16 19.90
N PRO A 94 -5.47 -0.35 19.02
CA PRO A 94 -5.22 -0.43 17.59
C PRO A 94 -3.76 -0.25 17.17
N TYR A 95 -3.04 0.70 17.79
CA TYR A 95 -1.65 0.97 17.46
C TYR A 95 -0.73 -0.21 17.82
N GLU A 96 -0.81 -0.70 19.06
CA GLU A 96 -0.04 -1.83 19.55
C GLU A 96 -0.35 -3.10 18.74
N LYS A 97 -1.63 -3.29 18.36
CA LYS A 97 -2.05 -4.35 17.45
C LYS A 97 -1.34 -4.23 16.09
N GLY A 98 -1.27 -3.03 15.51
CA GLY A 98 -0.53 -2.77 14.27
C GLY A 98 0.96 -3.10 14.40
N VAL A 99 1.60 -2.66 15.49
CA VAL A 99 3.02 -2.97 15.78
C VAL A 99 3.26 -4.48 15.85
N GLU A 100 2.43 -5.20 16.59
CA GLU A 100 2.56 -6.65 16.73
C GLU A 100 2.35 -7.38 15.41
N ILE A 101 1.44 -6.92 14.54
CA ILE A 101 1.27 -7.48 13.19
C ILE A 101 2.56 -7.34 12.39
N VAL A 102 3.20 -6.17 12.38
CA VAL A 102 4.47 -5.99 11.65
C VAL A 102 5.53 -6.96 12.17
N ARG A 103 5.62 -7.14 13.48
CA ARG A 103 6.57 -8.08 14.11
C ARG A 103 6.33 -9.54 13.74
N MET A 104 5.12 -9.90 13.30
CA MET A 104 4.83 -11.29 12.90
C MET A 104 5.51 -11.70 11.60
N PHE A 105 5.80 -10.78 10.69
CA PHE A 105 6.27 -11.12 9.34
C PHE A 105 7.43 -10.26 8.82
N SER A 106 7.56 -9.01 9.26
CA SER A 106 8.51 -8.09 8.66
C SER A 106 9.93 -8.31 9.18
N LEU A 107 10.85 -8.58 8.25
CA LEU A 107 12.30 -8.61 8.48
C LEU A 107 13.06 -7.58 7.63
N MET A 108 12.32 -6.63 7.02
CA MET A 108 12.73 -5.83 5.87
C MET A 108 13.06 -6.67 4.63
N GLY A 109 12.58 -6.24 3.47
CA GLY A 109 12.85 -6.90 2.20
C GLY A 109 14.15 -6.43 1.53
N ASP A 110 14.42 -6.99 0.36
CA ASP A 110 15.52 -6.64 -0.55
C ASP A 110 15.17 -5.45 -1.45
N GLY A 111 13.88 -5.07 -1.50
CA GLY A 111 13.37 -3.98 -2.32
C GLY A 111 12.88 -4.43 -3.71
N GLU A 112 13.03 -5.71 -4.06
CA GLU A 112 12.51 -6.26 -5.31
C GLU A 112 11.08 -6.74 -5.10
N CYS A 113 10.11 -6.19 -5.85
CA CYS A 113 8.71 -6.56 -5.67
C CYS A 113 8.45 -8.00 -6.11
N LEU A 114 7.71 -8.73 -5.28
CA LEU A 114 7.34 -10.12 -5.53
C LEU A 114 6.35 -10.21 -6.68
N SER A 115 6.63 -11.09 -7.65
CA SER A 115 5.72 -11.38 -8.76
C SER A 115 4.65 -12.41 -8.39
N GLU A 116 4.79 -13.07 -7.23
CA GLU A 116 3.84 -14.05 -6.75
C GLU A 116 2.48 -13.40 -6.47
N PRO A 117 1.38 -13.86 -7.10
CA PRO A 117 0.06 -13.31 -6.83
C PRO A 117 -0.44 -13.71 -5.44
N ASN A 118 0.03 -14.80 -4.84
CA ASN A 118 -0.53 -15.28 -3.59
C ASN A 118 0.09 -14.60 -2.35
N ILE A 119 -0.76 -14.07 -1.46
CA ILE A 119 -0.31 -13.47 -0.19
C ILE A 119 0.42 -14.47 0.71
N ALA A 120 0.03 -15.75 0.72
CA ALA A 120 0.73 -16.75 1.52
C ALA A 120 2.18 -16.94 1.05
N ASP A 121 2.40 -16.96 -0.26
CA ASP A 121 3.75 -17.02 -0.84
C ASP A 121 4.52 -15.74 -0.52
N LYS A 122 3.90 -14.56 -0.62
CA LYS A 122 4.53 -13.29 -0.21
C LYS A 122 4.97 -13.32 1.26
N ILE A 123 4.14 -13.83 2.17
CA ILE A 123 4.53 -13.99 3.59
C ILE A 123 5.75 -14.90 3.72
N ASN A 124 5.78 -16.03 3.01
CA ASN A 124 6.91 -16.96 3.05
C ASN A 124 8.20 -16.37 2.45
N GLN A 125 8.10 -15.51 1.43
CA GLN A 125 9.24 -14.81 0.84
C GLN A 125 9.74 -13.66 1.73
N THR A 126 8.85 -12.89 2.35
CA THR A 126 9.25 -11.85 3.32
C THR A 126 9.97 -12.42 4.55
N ALA A 127 9.60 -13.63 4.98
CA ALA A 127 10.34 -14.36 6.01
C ALA A 127 11.79 -14.72 5.60
N LYS A 128 12.11 -14.67 4.31
CA LYS A 128 13.47 -14.83 3.74
C LYS A 128 14.14 -13.51 3.40
N LYS A 129 13.56 -12.37 3.80
CA LYS A 129 14.02 -11.01 3.49
C LYS A 129 13.88 -10.60 2.02
N ASN A 130 12.92 -11.18 1.30
CA ASN A 130 12.58 -10.76 -0.06
C ASN A 130 11.33 -9.87 -0.06
N GLY A 131 11.17 -9.04 -1.09
CA GLY A 131 9.97 -8.25 -1.34
C GLY A 131 10.19 -6.75 -1.20
N CYS A 132 9.25 -5.98 -1.74
CA CYS A 132 9.29 -4.52 -1.71
C CYS A 132 8.22 -3.93 -0.77
N SER A 133 8.19 -2.61 -0.62
CA SER A 133 7.25 -1.92 0.28
C SER A 133 5.77 -2.21 -0.03
N VAL A 134 5.42 -2.42 -1.30
CA VAL A 134 4.06 -2.81 -1.72
C VAL A 134 3.66 -4.15 -1.11
N ASP A 135 4.52 -5.16 -1.21
CA ASP A 135 4.24 -6.51 -0.69
C ASP A 135 4.01 -6.48 0.82
N PHE A 136 4.84 -5.73 1.53
CA PHE A 136 4.72 -5.57 2.98
C PHE A 136 3.45 -4.81 3.38
N ALA A 137 3.06 -3.77 2.62
CA ALA A 137 1.81 -3.05 2.84
C ALA A 137 0.57 -3.93 2.58
N GLN A 138 0.62 -4.78 1.56
CA GLN A 138 -0.44 -5.75 1.25
C GLN A 138 -0.59 -6.80 2.36
N ILE A 139 0.52 -7.45 2.77
CA ILE A 139 0.53 -8.43 3.85
C ILE A 139 -0.02 -7.79 5.14
N PHE A 140 0.51 -6.63 5.52
CA PHE A 140 0.06 -5.92 6.71
C PHE A 140 -1.45 -5.65 6.70
N THR A 141 -1.98 -5.14 5.59
CA THR A 141 -3.41 -4.78 5.47
C THR A 141 -4.32 -6.00 5.61
N ILE A 142 -3.93 -7.14 5.03
CA ILE A 142 -4.66 -8.41 5.17
C ILE A 142 -4.67 -8.88 6.62
N LEU A 143 -3.51 -8.91 7.28
CA LEU A 143 -3.39 -9.34 8.67
C LEU A 143 -4.11 -8.37 9.64
N ALA A 144 -4.04 -7.07 9.37
CA ALA A 144 -4.78 -6.04 10.11
C ALA A 144 -6.29 -6.29 10.03
N LYS A 145 -6.83 -6.50 8.83
CA LYS A 145 -8.25 -6.86 8.66
C LYS A 145 -8.62 -8.14 9.40
N ALA A 146 -7.76 -9.16 9.37
CA ALA A 146 -7.99 -10.42 10.10
C ALA A 146 -8.03 -10.23 11.63
N SER A 147 -7.30 -9.24 12.15
CA SER A 147 -7.29 -8.85 13.57
C SER A 147 -8.39 -7.85 13.97
N GLY A 148 -9.30 -7.53 13.04
CA GLY A 148 -10.40 -6.59 13.24
C GLY A 148 -10.01 -5.11 13.17
N LEU A 149 -8.88 -4.77 12.53
CA LEU A 149 -8.53 -3.39 12.23
C LEU A 149 -9.09 -2.96 10.88
N ASP A 150 -9.59 -1.73 10.82
CA ASP A 150 -9.75 -1.02 9.57
C ASP A 150 -8.37 -0.49 9.15
N ALA A 151 -7.90 -0.96 7.99
CA ALA A 151 -6.62 -0.58 7.41
C ALA A 151 -6.75 -0.22 5.93
N ARG A 152 -5.89 0.69 5.48
CA ARG A 152 -5.75 1.09 4.07
C ARG A 152 -4.28 1.22 3.70
N ILE A 153 -3.98 1.05 2.42
CA ILE A 153 -2.64 1.26 1.88
C ILE A 153 -2.52 2.72 1.40
N VAL A 154 -1.39 3.32 1.73
CA VAL A 154 -1.01 4.67 1.32
C VAL A 154 0.35 4.61 0.61
N SER A 155 0.58 5.54 -0.30
CA SER A 155 1.80 5.56 -1.11
C SER A 155 2.20 6.98 -1.46
N ASN A 156 3.45 7.18 -1.81
CA ASN A 156 3.91 8.39 -2.50
C ASN A 156 4.35 8.12 -3.95
N GLY A 157 3.92 7.00 -4.53
CA GLY A 157 4.29 6.54 -5.88
C GLY A 157 5.58 5.71 -5.90
N ILE A 158 6.48 5.90 -4.94
CA ILE A 158 7.74 5.12 -4.85
C ILE A 158 7.69 4.10 -3.71
N HIS A 159 7.12 4.49 -2.58
CA HIS A 159 7.06 3.66 -1.39
C HIS A 159 5.65 3.53 -0.87
N TYR A 160 5.33 2.35 -0.35
CA TYR A 160 4.01 2.00 0.14
C TYR A 160 4.08 1.74 1.64
N GLY A 161 3.16 2.35 2.36
CA GLY A 161 2.90 2.03 3.75
C GLY A 161 1.43 1.72 3.96
N ALA A 162 1.03 1.66 5.22
CA ALA A 162 -0.35 1.44 5.60
C ALA A 162 -0.79 2.46 6.64
N GLU A 163 -2.10 2.62 6.76
CA GLU A 163 -2.70 3.30 7.89
C GLU A 163 -3.71 2.39 8.56
N ILE A 164 -3.83 2.53 9.87
CA ILE A 164 -4.86 1.88 10.68
C ILE A 164 -5.74 2.94 11.32
N TYR A 165 -7.05 2.67 11.43
CA TYR A 165 -7.96 3.59 12.09
C TYR A 165 -8.10 3.25 13.58
N ASN A 166 -7.84 4.21 14.46
CA ASN A 166 -7.89 3.99 15.91
C ASN A 166 -9.27 4.28 16.55
N GLY A 167 -10.28 4.61 15.74
CA GLY A 167 -11.60 5.08 16.19
C GLY A 167 -11.79 6.59 16.00
N ASN A 168 -10.70 7.36 16.02
CA ASN A 168 -10.73 8.82 15.92
C ASN A 168 -9.99 9.34 14.67
N LYS A 169 -8.85 8.73 14.33
CA LYS A 169 -8.04 9.10 13.17
C LYS A 169 -7.24 7.93 12.62
N TRP A 170 -6.69 8.14 11.43
CA TRP A 170 -5.71 7.24 10.83
C TRP A 170 -4.34 7.41 11.46
N ILE A 171 -3.63 6.30 11.62
CA ILE A 171 -2.24 6.25 12.12
C ILE A 171 -1.40 5.54 11.08
N TYR A 172 -0.34 6.20 10.64
CA TYR A 172 0.64 5.66 9.72
C TYR A 172 1.50 4.57 10.36
N ILE A 173 1.59 3.44 9.66
CA ILE A 173 2.44 2.31 9.94
C ILE A 173 3.23 2.01 8.67
N ASP A 174 4.55 1.98 8.79
CA ASP A 174 5.44 1.48 7.75
C ASP A 174 5.81 0.03 8.07
N PRO A 175 5.20 -0.96 7.40
CA PRO A 175 5.50 -2.36 7.64
C PRO A 175 6.86 -2.78 7.07
N TYR A 176 7.40 -2.05 6.08
CA TYR A 176 8.67 -2.38 5.44
C TYR A 176 9.86 -1.98 6.32
N PHE A 177 9.85 -0.74 6.83
CA PHE A 177 10.86 -0.25 7.77
C PHE A 177 10.54 -0.55 9.24
N ALA A 178 9.37 -1.13 9.52
CA ALA A 178 8.87 -1.43 10.86
C ALA A 178 8.92 -0.22 11.80
N MET A 179 8.23 0.84 11.37
CA MET A 179 8.19 2.10 12.08
C MET A 179 6.84 2.82 11.92
N SER A 180 6.71 3.93 12.62
CA SER A 180 5.58 4.86 12.53
C SER A 180 6.08 6.28 12.79
N ALA A 181 5.23 7.27 12.55
CA ALA A 181 5.58 8.67 12.74
C ALA A 181 4.72 9.32 13.84
N SER A 182 5.35 10.20 14.62
CA SER A 182 4.71 11.02 15.66
C SER A 182 5.08 12.48 15.51
N GLY A 183 4.08 13.34 15.71
CA GLY A 183 4.21 14.78 15.86
C GLY A 183 4.02 15.23 17.29
N LYS A 184 4.02 16.54 17.50
CA LYS A 184 3.82 17.13 18.84
C LYS A 184 2.50 16.71 19.49
N GLU A 185 1.50 16.38 18.68
CA GLU A 185 0.16 15.97 19.10
C GLU A 185 -0.01 14.44 19.19
N GLY A 186 1.09 13.69 19.05
CA GLY A 186 1.11 12.24 19.03
C GLY A 186 1.19 11.65 17.63
N ARG A 187 0.69 10.42 17.47
CA ARG A 187 0.81 9.62 16.24
C ARG A 187 0.24 10.35 15.03
N MET A 188 0.92 10.27 13.90
CA MET A 188 0.52 10.92 12.65
C MET A 188 -0.15 9.94 11.69
N SER A 189 -1.13 10.42 10.95
CA SER A 189 -1.55 9.88 9.66
C SER A 189 -0.49 10.16 8.59
N TYR A 190 -0.60 9.50 7.44
CA TYR A 190 0.34 9.65 6.33
C TYR A 190 0.32 11.07 5.75
N ILE A 191 -0.84 11.72 5.73
CA ILE A 191 -0.96 13.11 5.29
C ILE A 191 -0.34 14.09 6.28
N GLU A 192 -0.51 13.88 7.59
CA GLU A 192 0.15 14.69 8.63
C GLU A 192 1.68 14.52 8.55
N PHE A 193 2.14 13.28 8.35
CA PHE A 193 3.54 12.94 8.17
C PHE A 193 4.15 13.58 6.91
N SER A 194 3.52 13.42 5.75
CA SER A 194 3.94 14.03 4.48
C SER A 194 3.99 15.57 4.60
N ASN A 195 2.95 16.18 5.16
CA ASN A 195 2.93 17.63 5.40
C ASN A 195 4.07 18.07 6.32
N ALA A 196 4.38 17.29 7.36
CA ALA A 196 5.49 17.62 8.25
C ALA A 196 6.84 17.53 7.51
N ILE A 197 7.08 16.51 6.67
CA ILE A 197 8.33 16.41 5.88
C ILE A 197 8.48 17.62 4.94
N LEU A 198 7.42 17.95 4.19
CA LEU A 198 7.41 19.06 3.23
C LEU A 198 7.67 20.43 3.85
N ASN A 199 7.31 20.60 5.13
CA ASN A 199 7.40 21.89 5.82
C ASN A 199 8.51 21.92 6.89
N ASN A 200 9.45 20.96 6.87
CA ASN A 200 10.47 20.81 7.91
C ASN A 200 9.87 20.79 9.34
N GLY A 201 8.71 20.17 9.46
CA GLY A 201 7.98 19.99 10.71
C GLY A 201 8.69 19.02 11.65
N TRP A 202 8.29 19.07 12.92
CA TRP A 202 8.82 18.16 13.93
C TRP A 202 8.22 16.77 13.76
N ILE A 203 9.08 15.77 13.56
CA ILE A 203 8.71 14.36 13.39
C ILE A 203 9.64 13.52 14.28
N ILE A 204 9.05 12.59 15.03
CA ILE A 204 9.75 11.47 15.64
C ILE A 204 9.34 10.20 14.90
N PHE A 205 10.34 9.40 14.53
CA PHE A 205 10.12 8.07 14.02
C PHE A 205 10.17 7.06 15.16
N ASP A 206 9.03 6.42 15.41
CA ASP A 206 8.89 5.37 16.41
C ASP A 206 9.20 4.03 15.76
N TYR A 207 10.43 3.56 15.97
CA TYR A 207 10.92 2.28 15.46
C TYR A 207 10.48 1.11 16.34
N PHE A 208 10.01 0.03 15.70
CA PHE A 208 9.60 -1.20 16.39
C PHE A 208 10.02 -2.48 15.67
N GLY A 209 10.91 -2.35 14.68
CA GLY A 209 11.58 -3.47 14.02
C GLY A 209 12.62 -4.17 14.91
N GLY A 210 13.23 -5.21 14.35
CA GLY A 210 14.32 -5.95 14.98
C GLY A 210 15.66 -5.73 14.29
N GLU A 211 16.71 -6.41 14.76
CA GLU A 211 18.09 -6.22 14.27
C GLU A 211 18.27 -6.44 12.76
N ASN A 212 17.32 -7.09 12.10
CA ASN A 212 17.32 -7.35 10.67
C ASN A 212 16.87 -6.15 9.81
N HIS A 213 16.22 -5.13 10.37
CA HIS A 213 15.82 -3.94 9.62
C HIS A 213 16.98 -2.95 9.48
N CYS A 214 17.12 -2.32 8.31
CA CYS A 214 18.22 -1.40 8.03
C CYS A 214 18.30 -0.19 8.96
N MET A 215 17.18 0.16 9.60
CA MET A 215 17.00 1.28 10.51
C MET A 215 17.46 0.99 11.93
N ASN A 216 17.76 -0.26 12.28
CA ASN A 216 18.14 -0.61 13.63
C ASN A 216 19.40 0.16 14.07
N GLY A 217 19.28 0.91 15.18
CA GLY A 217 20.36 1.71 15.74
C GLY A 217 20.79 2.93 14.91
N LYS A 218 20.04 3.29 13.86
CA LYS A 218 20.35 4.44 12.99
C LYS A 218 19.35 5.59 13.18
N PRO A 219 19.77 6.85 13.00
CA PRO A 219 18.83 7.96 12.91
C PRO A 219 17.94 7.81 11.68
N ILE A 220 16.68 7.42 11.86
CA ILE A 220 15.73 7.20 10.75
C ILE A 220 15.57 8.47 9.90
N ALA A 221 15.57 9.64 10.55
CA ALA A 221 15.48 10.93 9.86
C ALA A 221 16.62 11.19 8.86
N GLU A 222 17.74 10.48 8.97
CA GLU A 222 18.88 10.61 8.05
C GLU A 222 18.82 9.62 6.88
N HIS A 223 17.84 8.70 6.86
CA HIS A 223 17.72 7.75 5.76
C HIS A 223 17.32 8.47 4.46
N PRO A 224 17.95 8.16 3.31
CA PRO A 224 17.74 8.90 2.06
C PRO A 224 16.27 9.06 1.65
N TYR A 225 15.46 8.03 1.85
CA TYR A 225 14.03 8.06 1.56
C TYR A 225 13.28 9.19 2.32
N PHE A 226 13.63 9.47 3.57
CA PHE A 226 12.96 10.53 4.36
C PHE A 226 13.60 11.90 4.17
N SER A 227 14.79 11.97 3.56
CA SER A 227 15.49 13.22 3.27
C SER A 227 14.99 13.93 1.99
N ASP A 228 14.35 13.18 1.09
CA ASP A 228 13.84 13.72 -0.17
C ASP A 228 12.39 14.21 -0.03
N GLN A 229 12.23 15.53 0.08
CA GLN A 229 10.92 16.17 0.25
C GLN A 229 10.04 16.05 -0.98
N GLU A 230 10.61 15.99 -2.19
CA GLU A 230 9.82 15.97 -3.43
C GLU A 230 8.98 14.70 -3.52
N LEU A 231 9.49 13.60 -2.97
CA LEU A 231 8.76 12.34 -2.86
C LEU A 231 7.47 12.49 -2.05
N PHE A 232 7.39 13.40 -1.08
CA PHE A 232 6.21 13.57 -0.25
C PHE A 232 5.22 14.61 -0.78
N ALA A 233 5.53 15.28 -1.90
CA ALA A 233 4.66 16.29 -2.52
C ALA A 233 3.41 15.67 -3.18
N SER A 234 3.44 14.37 -3.49
CA SER A 234 2.31 13.64 -4.04
C SER A 234 2.08 12.35 -3.26
N ILE A 235 0.95 12.27 -2.57
CA ILE A 235 0.53 11.08 -1.83
C ILE A 235 -0.76 10.50 -2.40
N TYR A 236 -0.87 9.19 -2.33
CA TYR A 236 -1.96 8.37 -2.86
C TYR A 236 -2.52 7.46 -1.77
N SER A 237 -3.84 7.22 -1.82
CA SER A 237 -4.50 6.19 -1.04
C SER A 237 -5.12 5.21 -2.01
N LEU A 238 -4.94 3.92 -1.76
CA LEU A 238 -5.62 2.87 -2.53
C LEU A 238 -7.12 2.99 -2.27
N ASN A 239 -7.94 2.86 -3.33
CA ASN A 239 -9.40 2.90 -3.21
C ASN A 239 -10.00 1.53 -2.84
N GLY A 240 -9.31 0.81 -1.97
CA GLY A 240 -9.76 -0.48 -1.47
C GLY A 240 -8.69 -1.28 -0.75
N ASN A 241 -9.15 -2.28 0.00
CA ASN A 241 -8.36 -3.34 0.60
C ASN A 241 -8.82 -4.73 0.11
N ASN A 242 -9.28 -4.82 -1.14
CA ASN A 242 -9.69 -6.05 -1.82
C ASN A 242 -8.50 -6.80 -2.44
N ILE A 243 -7.46 -7.02 -1.64
CA ILE A 243 -6.15 -7.51 -2.08
C ILE A 243 -6.24 -8.95 -2.63
N PHE A 244 -7.03 -9.84 -2.00
CA PHE A 244 -7.16 -11.20 -2.50
C PHE A 244 -7.91 -11.26 -3.83
N GLU A 245 -8.94 -10.43 -4.00
CA GLU A 245 -9.68 -10.35 -5.27
C GLU A 245 -8.81 -9.84 -6.40
N VAL A 246 -8.02 -8.80 -6.13
CA VAL A 246 -7.02 -8.22 -7.02
C VAL A 246 -6.01 -9.27 -7.47
N ASN A 247 -5.39 -9.95 -6.52
CA ASN A 247 -4.38 -10.95 -6.79
C ASN A 247 -4.92 -12.13 -7.62
N LYS A 248 -6.17 -12.54 -7.35
CA LYS A 248 -6.87 -13.57 -8.12
C LYS A 248 -7.15 -13.16 -9.56
N ILE A 249 -7.33 -11.87 -9.82
CA ILE A 249 -7.47 -11.34 -11.18
C ILE A 249 -6.10 -11.38 -11.85
N GLU A 250 -5.05 -10.85 -11.21
CA GLU A 250 -3.68 -10.81 -11.73
C GLU A 250 -3.16 -12.21 -12.10
N SER A 251 -3.39 -13.21 -11.24
CA SER A 251 -2.97 -14.59 -11.49
C SER A 251 -3.61 -15.26 -12.72
N LYS A 252 -4.71 -14.70 -13.24
CA LYS A 252 -5.36 -15.19 -14.48
C LYS A 252 -4.75 -14.61 -15.74
N TYR A 253 -3.99 -13.53 -15.61
CA TYR A 253 -3.42 -12.78 -16.73
C TYR A 253 -1.88 -12.86 -16.79
N SER A 254 -1.25 -13.44 -15.77
CA SER A 254 0.15 -13.91 -15.76
C SER A 254 0.28 -15.32 -16.30
#